data_AF-A0A2V7HRV5-F1
#
_entry.id   AF-A0A2V7HRV5-F1
#
_cell.length_a   1.000
_cell.length_b   1.000
_cell.length_c   1.000
_cell.angle_alpha   90.00
_cell.angle_beta   90.00
_cell.angle_gamma   90.00
#
_symmetry.space_group_name_H-M   'P 1'
#
loop_
_entity.id
_entity.type
_entity.pdbx_description
1 polymer ?
#
loop_
_entity_poly.entity_id
_entity_poly.type
_entity_poly.pdbx_seq_one_letter_code
_entity_poly.pdbx_strand_id
1 'polypeptide(L)'
;MSTLLLAGLILVPGSFTMAAAGTDAATPASVDVTGPWAGTWAYRNQSRGAGTANATFQQDGQKLYGSLTMFGPGGTDYTVVGVISGDEVRLSQPTFATLTVKGNEMSGILDGWDNATITLRRQ
;
A
#
# COMPACT_ATOMS: atom_id res chain seq x y z
N MET A 1 -76.82 23.67 10.09
CA MET A 1 -75.85 22.86 10.87
C MET A 1 -74.49 23.08 10.20
N SER A 2 -73.56 23.74 10.90
CA SER A 2 -72.26 24.19 10.38
C SER A 2 -71.21 23.09 10.30
N THR A 3 -70.40 23.12 9.23
CA THR A 3 -68.92 22.95 9.13
C THR A 3 -68.57 23.10 7.62
N LEU A 4 -67.91 24.12 7.05
CA LEU A 4 -66.62 24.79 7.33
C LEU A 4 -65.52 23.75 7.60
N LEU A 5 -64.39 23.63 6.86
CA LEU A 5 -63.51 24.61 6.22
C LEU A 5 -62.45 23.86 5.34
N LEU A 6 -61.99 24.48 4.22
CA LEU A 6 -60.61 24.54 3.65
C LEU A 6 -59.80 23.22 3.41
N ALA A 7 -58.86 23.06 2.47
CA ALA A 7 -58.05 23.82 1.52
C ALA A 7 -57.45 22.74 0.56
N GLY A 8 -56.73 22.95 -0.54
CA GLY A 8 -56.04 24.07 -1.14
C GLY A 8 -55.21 23.52 -2.34
N LEU A 9 -55.22 24.30 -3.41
CA LEU A 9 -54.39 24.35 -4.62
C LEU A 9 -52.96 23.77 -4.54
N ILE A 10 -52.49 23.02 -5.55
CA ILE A 10 -51.09 23.10 -6.03
C ILE A 10 -51.01 22.89 -7.56
N LEU A 11 -50.42 23.89 -8.24
CA LEU A 11 -50.00 23.91 -9.63
C LEU A 11 -48.51 24.30 -9.59
N VAL A 12 -47.59 23.46 -10.09
CA VAL A 12 -46.15 23.82 -10.22
C VAL A 12 -45.53 23.19 -11.49
N PRO A 13 -44.75 23.94 -12.28
CA PRO A 13 -44.18 23.54 -13.57
C PRO A 13 -42.72 23.03 -13.50
N GLY A 14 -42.29 22.32 -14.56
CA GLY A 14 -40.93 22.24 -15.15
C GLY A 14 -39.70 21.98 -14.27
N SER A 15 -38.94 20.91 -14.56
CA SER A 15 -37.51 20.80 -14.23
C SER A 15 -36.78 19.80 -15.16
N PHE A 16 -35.82 20.30 -15.94
CA PHE A 16 -34.74 19.48 -16.52
C PHE A 16 -33.73 19.18 -15.40
N THR A 17 -33.40 17.91 -15.17
CA THR A 17 -32.31 17.53 -14.26
C THR A 17 -31.22 16.77 -15.01
N MET A 18 -30.08 17.43 -15.12
CA MET A 18 -28.76 16.92 -15.49
C MET A 18 -28.37 15.77 -14.54
N ALA A 19 -28.12 14.56 -15.07
CA ALA A 19 -27.57 13.47 -14.29
C ALA A 19 -26.05 13.66 -14.14
N ALA A 20 -25.63 13.94 -12.91
CA ALA A 20 -24.27 14.26 -12.53
C ALA A 20 -23.42 13.01 -12.22
N ALA A 21 -22.11 13.23 -12.34
CA ALA A 21 -21.01 12.57 -11.64
C ALA A 21 -20.75 11.08 -11.94
N GLY A 22 -19.76 10.85 -12.78
CA GLY A 22 -18.98 9.62 -12.72
C GLY A 22 -18.41 9.46 -11.31
N THR A 23 -18.76 8.36 -10.67
CA THR A 23 -18.08 7.88 -9.47
C THR A 23 -16.65 7.55 -9.85
N ASP A 24 -15.71 8.47 -9.60
CA ASP A 24 -14.31 8.10 -9.45
C ASP A 24 -14.25 7.02 -8.37
N ALA A 25 -13.89 5.81 -8.76
CA ALA A 25 -13.65 4.74 -7.81
C ALA A 25 -12.57 5.23 -6.85
N ALA A 26 -12.93 5.43 -5.58
CA ALA A 26 -11.99 5.82 -4.55
C ALA A 26 -10.86 4.79 -4.54
N THR A 27 -9.66 5.19 -4.96
CA THR A 27 -8.46 4.38 -4.82
C THR A 27 -8.39 3.93 -3.36
N PRO A 28 -8.28 2.61 -3.09
CA PRO A 28 -8.21 2.11 -1.72
C PRO A 28 -7.13 2.87 -0.94
N ALA A 29 -7.43 3.23 0.31
CA ALA A 29 -6.46 3.87 1.18
C ALA A 29 -5.19 3.02 1.23
N SER A 30 -4.08 3.56 0.74
CA SER A 30 -2.79 2.90 0.79
C SER A 30 -2.28 2.96 2.22
N VAL A 31 -1.71 1.86 2.71
CA VAL A 31 -0.90 1.89 3.93
C VAL A 31 0.26 2.87 3.74
N ASP A 32 0.62 3.59 4.80
CA ASP A 32 1.84 4.39 4.83
C ASP A 32 3.02 3.47 5.18
N VAL A 33 4.05 3.47 4.34
CA VAL A 33 5.29 2.73 4.55
C VAL A 33 6.51 3.62 4.76
N THR A 34 6.32 4.94 4.79
CA THR A 34 7.39 5.93 4.88
C THR A 34 8.20 5.80 6.17
N GLY A 35 9.52 5.94 6.09
CA GLY A 35 10.42 5.98 7.22
C GLY A 35 11.35 4.77 7.33
N PRO A 36 12.02 4.61 8.48
CA PRO A 36 12.98 3.54 8.72
C PRO A 36 12.30 2.21 9.07
N TRP A 37 12.89 1.13 8.56
CA TRP A 37 12.51 -0.25 8.82
C TRP A 37 13.75 -1.09 9.11
N ALA A 38 13.64 -2.08 9.98
CA ALA A 38 14.72 -3.03 10.27
C ALA A 38 14.18 -4.44 10.53
N GLY A 39 14.96 -5.46 10.20
CA GLY A 39 14.58 -6.83 10.44
C GLY A 39 15.56 -7.84 9.86
N THR A 40 15.05 -8.93 9.31
CA THR A 40 15.85 -10.07 8.88
C THR A 40 15.43 -10.60 7.52
N TRP A 41 16.34 -11.33 6.90
CA TRP A 41 16.10 -12.07 5.68
C TRP A 41 16.76 -13.46 5.78
N ALA A 42 16.21 -14.43 5.07
CA ALA A 42 16.79 -15.75 4.95
C ALA A 42 16.44 -16.38 3.60
N TYR A 43 17.43 -16.96 2.92
CA TYR A 43 17.17 -17.80 1.76
C TYR A 43 16.33 -19.02 2.16
N ARG A 44 15.45 -19.48 1.27
CA ARG A 44 14.69 -20.71 1.49
C ARG A 44 15.61 -21.90 1.76
N ASN A 45 16.72 -21.99 1.02
CA ASN A 45 17.82 -22.88 1.35
C ASN A 45 18.76 -22.19 2.34
N GLN A 46 18.64 -22.55 3.62
CA GLN A 46 19.38 -21.91 4.71
C GLN A 46 20.92 -21.99 4.56
N SER A 47 21.44 -22.99 3.83
CA SER A 47 22.89 -23.07 3.59
C SER A 47 23.43 -21.92 2.73
N ARG A 48 22.57 -21.20 2.01
CA ARG A 48 22.93 -20.02 1.22
C ARG A 48 23.03 -18.75 2.07
N GLY A 49 22.51 -18.79 3.30
CA GLY A 49 22.66 -17.74 4.29
C GLY A 49 21.36 -17.06 4.71
N ALA A 50 21.53 -16.25 5.75
CA ALA A 50 20.53 -15.40 6.34
C ALA A 50 21.24 -14.18 6.95
N GLY A 51 20.50 -13.15 7.30
CA GLY A 51 21.08 -11.93 7.83
C GLY A 51 20.07 -10.94 8.34
N THR A 52 20.56 -9.74 8.65
CA THR A 52 19.72 -8.59 8.99
C THR A 52 19.50 -7.70 7.77
N ALA A 53 18.46 -6.90 7.80
CA ALA A 53 18.14 -5.91 6.79
C ALA A 53 17.72 -4.60 7.44
N ASN A 54 18.19 -3.49 6.90
CA ASN A 54 17.72 -2.15 7.23
C ASN A 54 17.19 -1.50 5.96
N ALA A 55 16.09 -0.78 6.04
CA ALA A 55 15.53 -0.05 4.91
C ALA A 55 15.09 1.35 5.34
N THR A 56 15.07 2.27 4.38
CA THR A 56 14.44 3.57 4.55
C THR A 56 13.61 3.83 3.31
N PHE A 57 12.31 4.03 3.53
CA PHE A 57 11.34 4.18 2.45
C PHE A 57 10.75 5.58 2.43
N GLN A 58 10.44 6.04 1.23
CA GLN A 58 9.67 7.22 0.96
C GLN A 58 8.52 6.87 0.01
N GLN A 59 7.40 7.53 0.22
CA GLN A 59 6.18 7.28 -0.53
C GLN A 59 5.69 8.58 -1.17
N ASP A 60 5.36 8.51 -2.46
CA ASP A 60 4.69 9.56 -3.22
C ASP A 60 3.41 8.97 -3.85
N GLY A 61 2.28 9.17 -3.18
CA GLY A 61 1.03 8.50 -3.51
C GLY A 61 1.18 6.97 -3.40
N GLN A 62 1.08 6.27 -4.54
CA GLN A 62 1.28 4.83 -4.63
C GLN A 62 2.71 4.43 -4.99
N LYS A 63 3.60 5.38 -5.28
CA LYS A 63 4.98 5.08 -5.64
C LYS A 63 5.80 4.92 -4.37
N LEU A 64 6.64 3.88 -4.35
CA LEU A 64 7.61 3.62 -3.31
C LEU A 64 9.02 3.80 -3.89
N TYR A 65 9.87 4.49 -3.15
CA TYR A 65 11.30 4.57 -3.43
C TYR A 65 12.09 4.56 -2.12
N GLY A 66 13.39 4.24 -2.17
CA GLY A 66 14.24 4.29 -1.00
C GLY A 66 15.48 3.40 -1.11
N SER A 67 15.97 2.94 0.04
CA SER A 67 17.12 2.05 0.14
C SER A 67 16.83 0.82 1.00
N LEU A 68 17.51 -0.27 0.68
CA LEU A 68 17.54 -1.51 1.45
C LEU A 68 19.00 -1.95 1.57
N THR A 69 19.52 -2.00 2.78
CA THR A 69 20.81 -2.60 3.11
C THR A 69 20.57 -3.99 3.67
N MET A 70 21.19 -5.00 3.08
CA MET A 70 21.18 -6.36 3.60
C MET A 70 22.55 -6.75 4.12
N PHE A 71 22.60 -7.18 5.37
CA PHE A 71 23.82 -7.63 6.03
C PHE A 71 23.87 -9.16 6.01
N GLY A 72 24.53 -9.70 5.00
CA GLY A 72 25.08 -11.05 4.96
C GLY A 72 26.62 -10.99 4.86
N PRO A 73 27.30 -12.05 4.39
CA PRO A 73 28.71 -11.95 4.06
C PRO A 73 28.96 -10.81 3.05
N GLY A 74 29.62 -9.74 3.48
CA GLY A 74 29.99 -8.60 2.64
C GLY A 74 29.10 -7.35 2.77
N GLY A 75 27.83 -7.48 3.17
CA GLY A 75 26.87 -6.36 3.20
C GLY A 75 26.59 -5.78 1.81
N THR A 76 25.34 -5.48 1.48
CA THR A 76 25.02 -4.89 0.17
C THR A 76 23.88 -3.89 0.28
N ASP A 77 24.11 -2.71 -0.31
CA ASP A 77 23.13 -1.65 -0.43
C ASP A 77 22.40 -1.73 -1.77
N TYR A 78 21.09 -1.60 -1.71
CA TYR A 78 20.21 -1.67 -2.86
C TYR A 78 19.32 -0.42 -2.93
N THR A 79 19.10 0.07 -4.15
CA THR A 79 18.02 1.03 -4.42
C THR A 79 16.70 0.27 -4.50
N VAL A 80 15.68 0.81 -3.86
CA VAL A 80 14.32 0.24 -3.85
C VAL A 80 13.43 1.11 -4.72
N VAL A 81 12.66 0.45 -5.59
CA VAL A 81 11.58 1.05 -6.37
C VAL A 81 10.42 0.06 -6.36
N GLY A 82 9.21 0.58 -6.16
CA GLY A 82 8.00 -0.22 -6.14
C GLY A 82 6.73 0.58 -6.21
N VAL A 83 5.62 -0.13 -6.08
CA VAL A 83 4.27 0.44 -6.00
C VAL A 83 3.52 -0.16 -4.82
N ILE A 84 2.59 0.62 -4.27
CA ILE A 84 1.78 0.26 -3.11
C ILE A 84 0.32 0.21 -3.53
N SER A 85 -0.37 -0.87 -3.16
CA SER A 85 -1.79 -1.07 -3.42
C SER A 85 -2.45 -1.66 -2.18
N GLY A 86 -3.22 -0.84 -1.45
CA GLY A 86 -3.78 -1.24 -0.16
C GLY A 86 -2.67 -1.51 0.86
N ASP A 87 -2.59 -2.75 1.34
CA ASP A 87 -1.56 -3.26 2.26
C ASP A 87 -0.42 -4.02 1.56
N GLU A 88 -0.43 -4.08 0.23
CA GLU A 88 0.57 -4.79 -0.56
C GLU A 88 1.60 -3.82 -1.17
N VAL A 89 2.87 -4.18 -1.08
CA VAL A 89 4.01 -3.51 -1.71
C VAL A 89 4.60 -4.44 -2.76
N ARG A 90 4.62 -3.98 -4.01
CA ARG A 90 5.26 -4.68 -5.13
C ARG A 90 6.55 -4.00 -5.50
N LEU A 91 7.67 -4.67 -5.29
CA LEU A 91 8.99 -4.16 -5.67
C LEU A 91 9.31 -4.54 -7.12
N SER A 92 9.95 -3.62 -7.82
CA SER A 92 10.59 -3.84 -9.12
C SER A 92 12.11 -3.73 -9.04
N GLN A 93 12.62 -3.12 -7.97
CA GLN A 93 14.05 -3.05 -7.62
C GLN A 93 14.24 -3.23 -6.11
N PRO A 94 15.36 -3.84 -5.68
CA PRO A 94 16.43 -4.45 -6.49
C PRO A 94 16.04 -5.79 -7.14
N THR A 95 14.92 -6.35 -6.72
CA THR A 95 14.37 -7.61 -7.21
C THR A 95 12.86 -7.51 -7.19
N PHE A 96 12.20 -8.41 -7.91
CA PHE A 96 10.76 -8.56 -7.78
C PHE A 96 10.42 -9.14 -6.42
N ALA A 97 9.45 -8.53 -5.75
CA ALA A 97 8.93 -9.01 -4.49
C ALA A 97 7.49 -8.55 -4.32
N THR A 98 6.71 -9.38 -3.63
CA THR A 98 5.40 -8.98 -3.10
C THR A 98 5.48 -9.05 -1.58
N LEU A 99 5.33 -7.91 -0.92
CA LEU A 99 5.37 -7.77 0.53
C LEU A 99 4.02 -7.32 1.05
N THR A 100 3.58 -7.87 2.17
CA THR A 100 2.35 -7.47 2.87
C THR A 100 2.69 -6.69 4.12
N VAL A 101 1.99 -5.59 4.34
CA VAL A 101 2.13 -4.73 5.52
C VAL A 101 0.98 -4.98 6.50
N LYS A 102 1.31 -5.32 7.75
CA LYS A 102 0.36 -5.52 8.84
C LYS A 102 0.77 -4.67 10.02
N GLY A 103 0.19 -3.48 10.13
CA GLY A 103 0.56 -2.50 11.16
C GLY A 103 2.02 -2.09 11.02
N ASN A 104 2.85 -2.49 11.98
CA ASN A 104 4.27 -2.14 12.03
C ASN A 104 5.19 -3.22 11.44
N GLU A 105 4.65 -4.26 10.82
CA GLU A 105 5.41 -5.35 10.22
C GLU A 105 5.17 -5.44 8.71
N MET A 106 6.24 -5.64 7.96
CA MET A 106 6.22 -5.86 6.51
C MET A 106 6.94 -7.17 6.23
N SER A 107 6.31 -8.09 5.50
CA SER A 107 6.91 -9.40 5.22
C SER A 107 6.55 -9.90 3.84
N GLY A 108 7.41 -10.73 3.25
CA GLY A 108 7.14 -11.33 1.96
C GLY A 108 8.32 -12.10 1.39
N ILE A 109 8.24 -12.38 0.09
CA ILE A 109 9.21 -13.17 -0.64
C ILE A 109 9.92 -12.30 -1.67
N LEU A 110 11.24 -12.43 -1.72
CA LEU A 110 12.13 -11.77 -2.67
C LEU A 110 12.40 -12.75 -3.82
N ASP A 111 11.57 -12.69 -4.86
CA ASP A 111 11.42 -13.73 -5.89
C ASP A 111 12.71 -13.95 -6.70
N GLY A 112 13.47 -12.88 -7.00
CA GLY A 112 14.74 -12.99 -7.71
C GLY A 112 15.94 -13.43 -6.84
N TRP A 113 15.75 -13.58 -5.54
CA TRP A 113 16.80 -14.01 -4.60
C TRP A 113 16.49 -15.38 -4.04
N ASP A 114 16.21 -16.34 -4.92
CA ASP A 114 15.90 -17.73 -4.54
C ASP A 114 14.80 -17.83 -3.48
N ASN A 115 13.78 -16.97 -3.67
CA ASN A 115 12.64 -16.85 -2.78
C ASN A 115 13.05 -16.63 -1.32
N ALA A 116 14.02 -15.73 -1.08
CA ALA A 116 14.38 -15.34 0.27
C ALA A 116 13.17 -14.70 0.97
N THR A 117 12.89 -15.14 2.19
CA THR A 117 11.87 -14.51 3.02
C THR A 117 12.49 -13.29 3.68
N ILE A 118 11.78 -12.17 3.67
CA ILE A 118 12.15 -10.96 4.41
C ILE A 118 11.06 -10.60 5.40
N THR A 119 11.46 -10.12 6.56
CA THR A 119 10.56 -9.55 7.57
C THR A 119 11.20 -8.29 8.12
N LEU A 120 10.48 -7.18 8.04
CA LEU A 120 10.90 -5.86 8.48
C LEU A 120 9.89 -5.32 9.47
N ARG A 121 10.38 -4.51 10.40
CA ARG A 121 9.58 -3.79 11.38
C ARG A 121 9.88 -2.31 11.32
N ARG A 122 8.83 -1.50 11.41
CA ARG A 122 8.93 -0.05 11.52
C ARG A 122 9.74 0.32 12.78
N GLN A 123 10.64 1.30 12.66
CA GLN A 123 11.49 1.79 13.76
C GLN A 123 10.94 3.09 14.37
#